data_AF-A0A7X7SD48-F1
#
_entry.id   AF-A0A7X7SD48-F1
#
_cell.length_a   1.000
_cell.length_b   1.000
_cell.length_c   1.000
_cell.angle_alpha   90.00
_cell.angle_beta   90.00
_cell.angle_gamma   90.00
#
_symmetry.space_group_name_H-M   'P 1'
#
loop_
_entity.id
_entity.type
_entity.pdbx_description
1 polymer ?
#
loop_
_entity_poly.entity_id
_entity_poly.type
_entity_poly.pdbx_seq_one_letter_code
_entity_poly.pdbx_strand_id
1 'polypeptide(L)'
;RSREFEQMELEFFIRPDEAIELICGNVTTLADHPDLSGNPQESWGWEVWHRYWVEQRLAWYRAIGLPAADLELYWQVGDELAHYARACVDIEYAFPFGVQELEGIAARSDFDLTQHQAHSGKPMDVFDEALKQAAAQLDETARTAFADKVAAAWTAAGKTEDEARAFVAKLFDGKYVPHVIEPSAGTDRLALALLCNAYDEETLTDNKGKTDTRTVLRFHPSIAPIKLGVFPLVKNKPELYAKAREIFARLQRRWNCFWDESGAIGRRYRRMDEAGTPWCATIDFQTLDDNTVTLRDRDSMSQVRLTVAELIEKLDNEIG
;
A
#
# COMPACT_ATOMS: atom_id res chain seq x y z
N ARG A 1 9.65 5.04 18.42
CA ARG A 1 8.55 4.20 18.98
C ARG A 1 7.63 5.09 19.80
N SER A 2 6.42 5.33 19.32
CA SER A 2 5.38 6.10 20.01
C SER A 2 4.51 5.17 20.87
N ARG A 3 3.69 5.76 21.75
CA ARG A 3 2.69 5.03 22.56
C ARG A 3 1.28 5.07 21.94
N GLU A 4 1.07 6.02 21.04
CA GLU A 4 -0.13 6.24 20.25
C GLU A 4 0.37 6.42 18.81
N PHE A 5 -0.26 5.73 17.87
CA PHE A 5 0.09 5.73 16.46
C PHE A 5 -1.13 5.30 15.65
N GLU A 6 -1.16 5.69 14.38
CA GLU A 6 -2.13 5.20 13.42
C GLU A 6 -1.65 3.91 12.74
N GLN A 7 -2.59 2.99 12.57
CA GLN A 7 -2.40 1.73 11.85
C GLN A 7 -3.37 1.66 10.68
N MET A 8 -2.93 0.99 9.63
CA MET A 8 -3.77 0.56 8.52
C MET A 8 -3.73 -0.96 8.47
N GLU A 9 -4.84 -1.59 8.83
CA GLU A 9 -4.97 -3.05 8.89
C GLU A 9 -6.07 -3.53 7.95
N LEU A 10 -5.85 -4.66 7.29
CA LEU A 10 -6.83 -5.33 6.47
C LEU A 10 -7.00 -6.78 6.92
N GLU A 11 -8.21 -7.15 7.31
CA GLU A 11 -8.56 -8.54 7.61
C GLU A 11 -9.09 -9.22 6.34
N PHE A 12 -8.23 -9.95 5.63
CA PHE A 12 -8.62 -10.65 4.42
C PHE A 12 -9.00 -12.11 4.71
N PHE A 13 -10.32 -12.37 4.70
CA PHE A 13 -10.87 -13.69 4.95
C PHE A 13 -10.74 -14.62 3.74
N ILE A 14 -10.15 -15.80 3.95
CA ILE A 14 -10.00 -16.86 2.95
C ILE A 14 -10.65 -18.16 3.43
N ARG A 15 -10.92 -19.07 2.50
CA ARG A 15 -11.32 -20.44 2.80
C ARG A 15 -10.16 -21.21 3.45
N PRO A 16 -10.43 -22.14 4.38
CA PRO A 16 -9.43 -23.14 4.74
C PRO A 16 -9.13 -24.04 3.53
N ASP A 17 -7.91 -24.55 3.45
CA ASP A 17 -7.44 -25.40 2.34
C ASP A 17 -8.35 -26.61 2.13
N GLU A 18 -8.87 -27.20 3.21
CA GLU A 18 -9.78 -28.35 3.15
C GLU A 18 -11.10 -28.01 2.45
N ALA A 19 -11.61 -26.77 2.61
CA ALA A 19 -12.79 -26.32 1.87
C ALA A 19 -12.46 -26.10 0.39
N ILE A 20 -11.28 -25.56 0.09
CA ILE A 20 -10.79 -25.37 -1.29
C ILE A 20 -10.65 -26.71 -1.99
N GLU A 21 -10.07 -27.71 -1.33
CA GLU A 21 -9.92 -29.06 -1.88
C GLU A 21 -11.26 -29.70 -2.21
N LEU A 22 -12.27 -29.54 -1.35
CA LEU A 22 -13.61 -30.05 -1.61
C LEU A 22 -14.25 -29.38 -2.82
N ILE A 23 -14.11 -28.05 -2.96
CA ILE A 23 -14.72 -27.27 -4.05
C ILE A 23 -13.98 -27.49 -5.38
N CYS A 24 -12.66 -27.40 -5.37
CA CYS A 24 -11.83 -27.34 -6.58
C CYS A 24 -11.23 -28.71 -6.95
N GLY A 25 -11.21 -29.67 -6.04
CA GLY A 25 -10.52 -30.95 -6.19
C GLY A 25 -9.01 -30.89 -5.98
N ASN A 26 -8.44 -29.69 -5.80
CA ASN A 26 -7.04 -29.45 -5.49
C ASN A 26 -6.87 -28.13 -4.73
N VAL A 27 -5.73 -27.99 -4.06
CA VAL A 27 -5.29 -26.73 -3.44
C VAL A 27 -3.99 -26.32 -4.11
N THR A 28 -3.97 -25.15 -4.71
CA THR A 28 -2.75 -24.57 -5.29
C THR A 28 -1.86 -24.06 -4.17
N THR A 29 -0.60 -24.47 -4.20
CA THR A 29 0.46 -24.11 -3.26
C THR A 29 1.56 -23.31 -3.97
N LEU A 30 2.55 -22.82 -3.23
CA LEU A 30 3.71 -22.16 -3.86
C LEU A 30 4.57 -23.12 -4.71
N ALA A 31 4.51 -24.43 -4.45
CA ALA A 31 5.21 -25.44 -5.24
C ALA A 31 4.67 -25.55 -6.67
N ASP A 32 3.44 -25.09 -6.92
CA ASP A 32 2.80 -25.10 -8.24
C ASP A 32 3.21 -23.89 -9.11
N HIS A 33 4.02 -22.97 -8.57
CA HIS A 33 4.44 -21.73 -9.24
C HIS A 33 3.27 -20.89 -9.78
N PRO A 34 2.31 -20.49 -8.91
CA PRO A 34 1.14 -19.72 -9.34
C PRO A 34 1.53 -18.34 -9.89
N ASP A 35 0.78 -17.86 -10.89
CA ASP A 35 0.89 -16.48 -11.36
C ASP A 35 0.17 -15.53 -10.40
N LEU A 36 0.95 -14.74 -9.67
CA LEU A 36 0.47 -13.78 -8.67
C LEU A 36 0.19 -12.38 -9.26
N SER A 37 0.53 -12.17 -10.53
CA SER A 37 0.27 -10.91 -11.25
C SER A 37 -1.13 -10.86 -11.87
N GLY A 38 -1.76 -12.02 -12.05
CA GLY A 38 -3.11 -12.17 -12.59
C GLY A 38 -4.21 -12.01 -11.55
N ASN A 39 -5.44 -12.34 -11.97
CA ASN A 39 -6.59 -12.36 -11.06
C ASN A 39 -6.47 -13.54 -10.08
N PRO A 40 -6.84 -13.36 -8.80
CA PRO A 40 -6.87 -14.44 -7.84
C PRO A 40 -7.74 -15.62 -8.29
N GLN A 41 -7.29 -16.84 -7.98
CA GLN A 41 -7.97 -18.08 -8.36
C GLN A 41 -8.65 -18.72 -7.15
N GLU A 42 -9.79 -19.38 -7.38
CA GLU A 42 -10.55 -20.04 -6.31
C GLU A 42 -9.79 -21.20 -5.65
N SER A 43 -8.85 -21.81 -6.37
CA SER A 43 -8.03 -22.93 -5.88
C SER A 43 -6.85 -22.51 -5.01
N TRP A 44 -6.60 -21.22 -4.82
CA TRP A 44 -5.44 -20.74 -4.05
C TRP A 44 -5.56 -21.09 -2.57
N GLY A 45 -4.62 -21.89 -2.07
CA GLY A 45 -4.44 -22.15 -0.64
C GLY A 45 -3.84 -20.96 0.11
N TRP A 46 -3.78 -21.06 1.44
CA TRP A 46 -3.31 -19.97 2.29
C TRP A 46 -1.90 -19.47 1.96
N GLU A 47 -0.97 -20.35 1.57
CA GLU A 47 0.42 -19.97 1.23
C GLU A 47 0.47 -19.02 0.03
N VAL A 48 -0.38 -19.28 -0.97
CA VAL A 48 -0.50 -18.47 -2.18
C VAL A 48 -1.14 -17.14 -1.85
N TRP A 49 -2.20 -17.13 -1.05
CA TRP A 49 -2.82 -15.89 -0.57
C TRP A 49 -1.87 -15.02 0.26
N HIS A 50 -1.11 -15.64 1.16
CA HIS A 50 -0.12 -14.93 1.97
C HIS A 50 0.97 -14.30 1.08
N ARG A 51 1.54 -15.08 0.16
CA ARG A 51 2.54 -14.58 -0.80
C ARG A 51 1.97 -13.47 -1.68
N TYR A 52 0.75 -13.64 -2.19
CA TYR A 52 0.05 -12.63 -2.98
C TYR A 52 -0.01 -11.30 -2.22
N TRP A 53 -0.47 -11.31 -0.96
CA TRP A 53 -0.54 -10.10 -0.16
C TRP A 53 0.84 -9.48 0.10
N VAL A 54 1.86 -10.28 0.41
CA VAL A 54 3.25 -9.78 0.53
C VAL A 54 3.69 -9.04 -0.75
N GLU A 55 3.42 -9.60 -1.92
CA GLU A 55 3.79 -8.97 -3.20
C GLU A 55 2.97 -7.71 -3.51
N GLN A 56 1.66 -7.72 -3.24
CA GLN A 56 0.80 -6.55 -3.42
C GLN A 56 1.24 -5.39 -2.52
N ARG A 57 1.56 -5.67 -1.25
CA ARG A 57 2.00 -4.65 -0.30
C ARG A 57 3.39 -4.12 -0.64
N LEU A 58 4.33 -4.99 -1.02
CA LEU A 58 5.66 -4.57 -1.49
C LEU A 58 5.58 -3.72 -2.76
N ALA A 59 4.72 -4.09 -3.71
CA ALA A 59 4.47 -3.31 -4.93
C ALA A 59 3.88 -1.94 -4.60
N TRP A 60 2.95 -1.86 -3.64
CA TRP A 60 2.35 -0.61 -3.20
C TRP A 60 3.38 0.34 -2.57
N TYR A 61 4.27 -0.14 -1.69
CA TYR A 61 5.34 0.68 -1.13
C TYR A 61 6.25 1.28 -2.20
N ARG A 62 6.56 0.52 -3.25
CA ARG A 62 7.32 1.01 -4.41
C ARG A 62 6.54 2.06 -5.21
N ALA A 63 5.24 1.84 -5.43
CA ALA A 63 4.39 2.77 -6.16
C ALA A 63 4.23 4.14 -5.48
N ILE A 64 4.37 4.20 -4.15
CA ILE A 64 4.36 5.46 -3.39
C ILE A 64 5.74 6.11 -3.22
N GLY A 65 6.78 5.52 -3.83
CA GLY A 65 8.10 6.14 -3.97
C GLY A 65 9.20 5.60 -3.07
N LEU A 66 8.97 4.54 -2.29
CA LEU A 66 10.07 3.88 -1.56
C LEU A 66 10.87 3.00 -2.52
N PRO A 67 12.20 3.18 -2.62
CA PRO A 67 13.02 2.42 -3.54
C PRO A 67 13.14 0.96 -3.08
N ALA A 68 13.15 0.03 -4.04
CA ALA A 68 13.28 -1.40 -3.75
C ALA A 68 14.60 -1.75 -3.01
N ALA A 69 15.64 -0.93 -3.16
CA ALA A 69 16.93 -1.13 -2.49
C ALA A 69 16.88 -0.89 -0.99
N ASP A 70 15.89 -0.13 -0.51
CA ASP A 70 15.75 0.21 0.91
C ASP A 70 14.64 -0.64 1.58
N LEU A 71 14.00 -1.55 0.84
CA LEU A 71 12.96 -2.43 1.32
C LEU A 71 13.45 -3.87 1.39
N GLU A 72 13.29 -4.50 2.55
CA GLU A 72 13.65 -5.90 2.78
C GLU A 72 12.43 -6.69 3.25
N LEU A 73 12.38 -7.99 2.92
CA LEU A 73 11.37 -8.91 3.43
C LEU A 73 12.01 -9.80 4.49
N TYR A 74 11.62 -9.59 5.75
CA TYR A 74 12.04 -10.44 6.86
C TYR A 74 11.01 -11.54 7.11
N TRP A 75 11.41 -12.80 6.93
CA TRP A 75 10.55 -13.96 7.22
C TRP A 75 10.76 -14.39 8.66
N GLN A 76 9.76 -14.20 9.51
CA GLN A 76 9.85 -14.56 10.93
C GLN A 76 10.03 -16.08 11.09
N VAL A 77 10.88 -16.49 12.02
CA VAL A 77 11.21 -17.91 12.26
C VAL A 77 11.04 -18.30 13.73
N GLY A 78 10.66 -19.57 13.97
CA GLY A 78 10.66 -20.18 15.30
C GLY A 78 9.85 -19.39 16.33
N ASP A 79 10.49 -19.01 17.42
CA ASP A 79 9.87 -18.37 18.59
C ASP A 79 9.46 -16.90 18.34
N GLU A 80 9.84 -16.31 17.21
CA GLU A 80 9.44 -14.95 16.83
C GLU A 80 8.03 -14.90 16.25
N LEU A 81 7.58 -16.02 15.66
CA LEU A 81 6.26 -16.12 15.08
C LEU A 81 5.21 -16.04 16.19
N ALA A 82 4.25 -15.13 16.03
CA ALA A 82 3.12 -15.08 16.95
C ALA A 82 2.45 -16.47 17.04
N HIS A 83 2.09 -16.90 18.25
CA HIS A 83 1.57 -18.24 18.52
C HIS A 83 0.36 -18.67 17.68
N TYR A 84 -0.33 -17.72 17.04
CA TYR A 84 -1.48 -17.94 16.15
C TYR A 84 -1.16 -17.88 14.65
N ALA A 85 0.03 -17.42 14.26
CA ALA A 85 0.40 -17.24 12.87
C ALA A 85 1.02 -18.53 12.31
N ARG A 86 0.60 -18.92 11.09
CA ARG A 86 1.24 -19.97 10.28
C ARG A 86 2.48 -19.46 9.56
N ALA A 87 2.46 -18.18 9.19
CA ALA A 87 3.59 -17.44 8.62
C ALA A 87 3.40 -15.95 8.91
N CYS A 88 4.51 -15.23 9.05
CA CYS A 88 4.50 -13.77 9.10
C CYS A 88 5.73 -13.23 8.36
N VAL A 89 5.53 -12.17 7.58
CA VAL A 89 6.58 -11.47 6.86
C VAL A 89 6.50 -10.02 7.20
N ASP A 90 7.63 -9.46 7.62
CA ASP A 90 7.74 -8.04 7.85
C ASP A 90 8.36 -7.39 6.61
N ILE A 91 7.69 -6.36 6.08
CA ILE A 91 8.29 -5.42 5.13
C ILE A 91 9.07 -4.41 5.98
N GLU A 92 10.40 -4.47 5.88
CA GLU A 92 11.30 -3.60 6.61
C GLU A 92 11.85 -2.49 5.72
N TYR A 93 12.18 -1.35 6.33
CA TYR A 93 12.81 -0.22 5.66
C TYR A 93 14.16 0.14 6.29
N ALA A 94 15.14 0.41 5.45
CA ALA A 94 16.49 0.82 5.84
C ALA A 94 16.54 2.30 6.26
N PHE A 95 16.02 2.63 7.44
CA PHE A 95 16.13 3.99 7.97
C PHE A 95 17.60 4.41 8.18
N PRO A 96 17.90 5.72 8.22
CA PRO A 96 19.23 6.23 8.57
C PRO A 96 19.77 5.77 9.94
N PHE A 97 18.90 5.25 10.81
CA PHE A 97 19.21 4.76 12.15
C PHE A 97 19.03 3.23 12.29
N GLY A 98 18.91 2.50 11.19
CA GLY A 98 18.83 1.04 11.14
C GLY A 98 17.55 0.50 10.50
N VAL A 99 17.59 -0.78 10.14
CA VAL A 99 16.46 -1.48 9.53
C VAL A 99 15.35 -1.67 10.57
N GLN A 100 14.13 -1.29 10.22
CA GLN A 100 12.94 -1.48 11.06
C GLN A 100 11.71 -1.81 10.22
N GLU A 101 10.83 -2.62 10.79
CA GLU A 101 9.54 -3.00 10.23
C GLU A 101 8.61 -1.81 9.96
N LEU A 102 7.96 -1.81 8.79
CA LEU A 102 6.89 -0.90 8.38
C LEU A 102 5.51 -1.56 8.42
N GLU A 103 5.45 -2.83 8.03
CA GLU A 103 4.21 -3.61 7.92
C GLU A 103 4.48 -5.09 8.11
N GLY A 104 3.69 -5.75 8.96
CA GLY A 104 3.65 -7.20 9.08
C GLY A 104 2.52 -7.79 8.23
N ILE A 105 2.79 -8.88 7.51
CA ILE A 105 1.80 -9.64 6.76
C ILE A 105 1.71 -11.03 7.38
N ALA A 106 0.65 -11.29 8.15
CA ALA A 106 0.46 -12.51 8.91
C ALA A 106 -0.62 -13.41 8.28
N ALA A 107 -0.35 -14.72 8.21
CA ALA A 107 -1.37 -15.74 7.95
C ALA A 107 -1.82 -16.34 9.28
N ARG A 108 -2.98 -15.92 9.80
CA ARG A 108 -3.40 -16.16 11.20
C ARG A 108 -4.35 -17.35 11.37
N SER A 109 -4.62 -18.08 10.29
CA SER A 109 -5.61 -19.17 10.27
C SER A 109 -6.97 -18.71 10.84
N ASP A 110 -7.68 -19.55 11.59
CA ASP A 110 -9.00 -19.27 12.18
C ASP A 110 -8.93 -18.83 13.66
N PHE A 111 -7.73 -18.51 14.17
CA PHE A 111 -7.50 -18.32 15.61
C PHE A 111 -8.41 -17.24 16.21
N ASP A 112 -8.40 -16.03 15.65
CA ASP A 112 -9.14 -14.88 16.19
C ASP A 112 -10.64 -15.14 16.26
N LEU A 113 -11.20 -15.61 15.16
CA LEU A 113 -12.63 -15.91 15.06
C LEU A 113 -13.02 -17.05 16.01
N THR A 114 -12.17 -18.06 16.17
CA THR A 114 -12.41 -19.17 17.09
C THR A 114 -12.35 -18.72 18.56
N GLN A 115 -11.39 -17.86 18.92
CA GLN A 115 -11.34 -17.27 20.27
C GLN A 115 -12.57 -16.40 20.55
N HIS A 116 -12.96 -15.54 19.62
CA HIS A 116 -14.17 -14.73 19.77
C HIS A 116 -15.43 -15.58 19.86
N GLN A 117 -15.55 -16.65 19.05
CA GLN A 117 -16.66 -17.59 19.12
C GLN A 117 -16.75 -18.26 20.50
N ALA A 118 -15.61 -18.74 21.02
CA ALA A 118 -15.54 -19.42 22.32
C ALA A 118 -15.97 -18.51 23.48
N HIS A 119 -15.52 -17.25 23.49
CA HIS A 119 -15.79 -16.33 24.59
C HIS A 119 -17.13 -15.58 24.48
N SER A 120 -17.63 -15.36 23.27
CA SER A 120 -18.93 -14.69 23.05
C SER A 120 -20.11 -15.66 22.98
N GLY A 121 -19.86 -16.94 22.67
CA GLY A 121 -20.89 -17.94 22.36
C GLY A 121 -21.63 -17.66 21.05
N LYS A 122 -21.16 -16.72 20.22
CA LYS A 122 -21.74 -16.41 18.91
C LYS A 122 -21.00 -17.19 17.83
N PRO A 123 -21.72 -17.90 16.94
CA PRO A 123 -21.06 -18.60 15.83
C PRO A 123 -20.39 -17.60 14.89
N MET A 124 -19.15 -17.88 14.52
CA MET A 124 -18.33 -17.15 13.54
C MET A 124 -18.17 -17.95 12.24
N ASP A 125 -18.88 -19.08 12.10
CA ASP A 125 -18.93 -19.85 10.88
C ASP A 125 -19.64 -19.05 9.76
N VAL A 126 -19.10 -19.12 8.55
CA VAL A 126 -19.80 -18.70 7.32
C VAL A 126 -20.47 -19.91 6.67
N PHE A 127 -21.49 -19.67 5.85
CA PHE A 127 -22.07 -20.68 4.97
C PHE A 127 -21.64 -20.44 3.52
N ASP A 128 -21.07 -21.45 2.89
CA ASP A 128 -20.62 -21.45 1.50
C ASP A 128 -21.40 -22.49 0.70
N GLU A 129 -22.22 -21.99 -0.24
CA GLU A 129 -23.08 -22.81 -1.09
C GLU A 129 -22.27 -23.72 -2.02
N ALA A 130 -21.15 -23.26 -2.56
CA ALA A 130 -20.30 -24.08 -3.44
C ALA A 130 -19.69 -25.25 -2.66
N LEU A 131 -19.26 -24.98 -1.41
CA LEU A 131 -18.80 -26.03 -0.51
C LEU A 131 -19.90 -27.05 -0.21
N LYS A 132 -21.12 -26.58 0.10
CA LYS A 132 -22.25 -27.47 0.39
C LYS A 132 -22.56 -28.39 -0.79
N GLN A 133 -22.57 -27.82 -2.00
CA GLN A 133 -22.85 -28.56 -3.24
C GLN A 133 -21.76 -29.58 -3.54
N ALA A 134 -20.49 -29.20 -3.40
CA ALA A 134 -19.36 -30.09 -3.61
C ALA A 134 -19.36 -31.27 -2.62
N ALA A 135 -19.58 -30.98 -1.33
CA ALA A 135 -19.66 -32.01 -0.29
C ALA A 135 -20.87 -32.95 -0.43
N ALA A 136 -21.93 -32.54 -1.14
CA ALA A 136 -23.09 -33.36 -1.43
C ALA A 136 -22.85 -34.38 -2.56
N GLN A 137 -21.80 -34.19 -3.38
CA GLN A 137 -21.42 -35.14 -4.43
C GLN A 137 -20.56 -36.30 -3.92
N LEU A 138 -20.04 -36.21 -2.70
CA LEU A 138 -19.21 -37.26 -2.10
C LEU A 138 -20.08 -38.41 -1.60
N ASP A 139 -19.72 -39.63 -1.99
CA ASP A 139 -20.26 -40.84 -1.37
C ASP A 139 -19.68 -41.07 0.04
N GLU A 140 -20.23 -42.05 0.76
CA GLU A 140 -19.82 -42.37 2.13
C GLU A 140 -18.34 -42.80 2.23
N THR A 141 -17.82 -43.45 1.17
CA THR A 141 -16.43 -43.89 1.14
C THR A 141 -15.49 -42.69 1.00
N ALA A 142 -15.80 -41.76 0.09
CA ALA A 142 -15.05 -40.54 -0.13
C ALA A 142 -15.11 -39.60 1.07
N ARG A 143 -16.28 -39.47 1.73
CA ARG A 143 -16.43 -38.70 2.97
C ARG A 143 -15.56 -39.23 4.09
N THR A 144 -15.56 -40.55 4.30
CA THR A 144 -14.72 -41.20 5.32
C THR A 144 -13.25 -41.00 5.02
N ALA A 145 -12.83 -41.24 3.77
CA ALA A 145 -11.44 -41.05 3.35
C ALA A 145 -10.95 -39.60 3.53
N PHE A 146 -11.80 -38.61 3.21
CA PHE A 146 -11.48 -37.21 3.42
C PHE A 146 -11.34 -36.88 4.92
N ALA A 147 -12.28 -37.32 5.75
CA ALA A 147 -12.23 -37.09 7.19
C ALA A 147 -10.98 -37.72 7.84
N ASP A 148 -10.62 -38.94 7.44
CA ASP A 148 -9.45 -39.65 7.96
C ASP A 148 -8.14 -38.96 7.54
N LYS A 149 -8.08 -38.46 6.30
CA LYS A 149 -6.93 -37.68 5.81
C LYS A 149 -6.73 -36.41 6.63
N VAL A 150 -7.80 -35.64 6.89
CA VAL A 150 -7.74 -34.41 7.70
C VAL A 150 -7.38 -34.74 9.15
N ALA A 151 -8.00 -35.77 9.75
CA ALA A 151 -7.69 -36.23 11.10
C ALA A 151 -6.22 -36.64 11.26
N ALA A 152 -5.66 -37.37 10.29
CA ALA A 152 -4.25 -37.75 10.31
C ALA A 152 -3.33 -36.52 10.25
N ALA A 153 -3.62 -35.55 9.36
CA ALA A 153 -2.84 -34.32 9.23
C ALA A 153 -2.89 -33.47 10.51
N TRP A 154 -4.07 -33.29 11.10
CA TRP A 154 -4.26 -32.51 12.33
C TRP A 154 -3.60 -33.19 13.54
N THR A 155 -3.69 -34.51 13.65
CA THR A 155 -3.02 -35.29 14.70
C THR A 155 -1.50 -35.17 14.60
N ALA A 156 -0.95 -35.22 13.38
CA ALA A 156 0.48 -34.99 13.16
C ALA A 156 0.93 -33.58 13.56
N ALA A 157 0.02 -32.60 13.50
CA ALA A 157 0.22 -31.23 13.96
C ALA A 157 -0.12 -31.01 15.46
N GLY A 158 -0.43 -32.07 16.22
CA GLY A 158 -0.69 -32.00 17.66
C GLY A 158 -2.11 -31.61 18.06
N LYS A 159 -3.05 -31.50 17.12
CA LYS A 159 -4.50 -31.33 17.39
C LYS A 159 -5.18 -32.68 17.64
N THR A 160 -6.37 -32.67 18.24
CA THR A 160 -7.10 -33.92 18.48
C THR A 160 -7.86 -34.39 17.24
N GLU A 161 -8.03 -35.71 17.12
CA GLU A 161 -8.85 -36.31 16.06
C GLU A 161 -10.32 -35.84 16.14
N ASP A 162 -10.87 -35.68 17.35
CA ASP A 162 -12.24 -35.22 17.56
C ASP A 162 -12.45 -33.79 17.02
N GLU A 163 -11.49 -32.88 17.25
CA GLU A 163 -11.53 -31.53 16.68
C GLU A 163 -11.49 -31.55 15.16
N ALA A 164 -10.63 -32.39 14.57
CA ALA A 164 -10.52 -32.54 13.12
C ALA A 164 -11.82 -33.08 12.51
N ARG A 165 -12.42 -34.11 13.11
CA ARG A 165 -13.68 -34.69 12.65
C ARG A 165 -14.85 -33.71 12.80
N ALA A 166 -14.90 -32.95 13.90
CA ALA A 166 -15.90 -31.89 14.09
C ALA A 166 -15.76 -30.77 13.04
N PHE A 167 -14.54 -30.38 12.70
CA PHE A 167 -14.26 -29.43 11.62
C PHE A 167 -14.75 -29.96 10.27
N VAL A 168 -14.39 -31.19 9.89
CA VAL A 168 -14.82 -31.81 8.62
C VAL A 168 -16.34 -31.94 8.55
N ALA A 169 -17.00 -32.27 9.66
CA ALA A 169 -18.47 -32.32 9.70
C ALA A 169 -19.10 -30.97 9.32
N LYS A 170 -18.53 -29.85 9.79
CA LYS A 170 -18.97 -28.51 9.38
C LYS A 170 -18.75 -28.27 7.89
N LEU A 171 -17.61 -28.68 7.33
CA LEU A 171 -17.35 -28.54 5.89
C LEU A 171 -18.40 -29.27 5.05
N PHE A 172 -18.80 -30.47 5.47
CA PHE A 172 -19.87 -31.22 4.83
C PHE A 172 -21.25 -30.57 4.93
N ASP A 173 -21.43 -29.67 5.90
CA ASP A 173 -22.59 -28.80 6.05
C ASP A 173 -22.45 -27.45 5.34
N GLY A 174 -21.39 -27.27 4.54
CA GLY A 174 -21.12 -26.04 3.83
C GLY A 174 -20.68 -24.92 4.76
N LYS A 175 -20.11 -25.24 5.93
CA LYS A 175 -19.76 -24.27 6.96
C LYS A 175 -18.30 -24.37 7.36
N TYR A 176 -17.69 -23.23 7.63
CA TYR A 176 -16.35 -23.15 8.20
C TYR A 176 -16.13 -21.81 8.88
N VAL A 177 -15.14 -21.74 9.78
CA VAL A 177 -14.60 -20.47 10.26
C VAL A 177 -13.53 -20.03 9.25
N PRO A 178 -13.65 -18.84 8.63
CA PRO A 178 -12.66 -18.37 7.67
C PRO A 178 -11.26 -18.25 8.27
N HIS A 179 -10.24 -18.48 7.44
CA HIS A 179 -8.87 -18.13 7.78
C HIS A 179 -8.61 -16.66 7.46
N VAL A 180 -7.63 -16.06 8.12
CA VAL A 180 -7.31 -14.63 7.97
C VAL A 180 -5.88 -14.44 7.43
N ILE A 181 -5.74 -13.62 6.39
CA ILE A 181 -4.48 -12.99 6.01
C ILE A 181 -4.57 -11.51 6.40
N GLU A 182 -3.62 -11.05 7.20
CA GLU A 182 -3.63 -9.72 7.78
C GLU A 182 -2.35 -8.96 7.37
N PRO A 183 -2.44 -8.01 6.44
CA PRO A 183 -1.48 -6.93 6.32
C PRO A 183 -1.78 -5.83 7.37
N SER A 184 -0.81 -5.55 8.24
CA SER A 184 -0.88 -4.52 9.28
C SER A 184 0.29 -3.54 9.15
N ALA A 185 0.00 -2.34 8.64
CA ALA A 185 0.99 -1.29 8.39
C ALA A 185 0.95 -0.18 9.45
N GLY A 186 2.13 0.24 9.92
CA GLY A 186 2.26 1.42 10.78
C GLY A 186 2.31 2.72 9.97
N THR A 187 1.20 3.47 9.95
CA THR A 187 1.07 4.71 9.14
C THR A 187 2.10 5.77 9.53
N ASP A 188 2.37 5.94 10.83
CA ASP A 188 3.37 6.90 11.33
C ASP A 188 4.80 6.52 10.89
N ARG A 189 5.13 5.21 10.95
CA ARG A 189 6.45 4.73 10.51
C ARG A 189 6.60 4.88 9.00
N LEU A 190 5.54 4.61 8.25
CA LEU A 190 5.51 4.87 6.83
C LEU A 190 5.73 6.35 6.51
N ALA A 191 5.04 7.26 7.19
CA ALA A 191 5.25 8.70 7.01
C ALA A 191 6.71 9.10 7.29
N LEU A 192 7.32 8.54 8.34
CA LEU A 192 8.73 8.75 8.64
C LEU A 192 9.65 8.18 7.54
N ALA A 193 9.37 6.98 7.02
CA ALA A 193 10.15 6.38 5.94
C ALA A 193 10.12 7.25 4.68
N LEU A 194 8.94 7.76 4.30
CA LEU A 194 8.79 8.67 3.16
C LEU A 194 9.56 9.99 3.37
N LEU A 195 9.56 10.52 4.60
CA LEU A 195 10.33 11.73 4.94
C LEU A 195 11.83 11.48 4.85
N CYS A 196 12.32 10.37 5.43
CA CYS A 196 13.73 9.99 5.37
C CYS A 196 14.19 9.78 3.93
N ASN A 197 13.40 9.06 3.12
CA ASN A 197 13.69 8.79 1.72
C ASN A 197 13.69 10.08 0.87
N ALA A 198 12.77 10.99 1.14
CA ALA A 198 12.65 12.23 0.39
C ALA A 198 13.75 13.25 0.72
N TYR A 199 14.32 13.22 1.92
CA TYR A 199 15.28 14.23 2.35
C TYR A 199 16.58 14.20 1.54
N ASP A 200 16.94 15.35 0.96
CA ASP A 200 18.20 15.53 0.24
C ASP A 200 18.75 16.96 0.44
N GLU A 201 20.07 17.08 0.36
CA GLU A 201 20.81 18.34 0.38
C GLU A 201 21.68 18.44 -0.87
N GLU A 202 21.33 19.36 -1.77
CA GLU A 202 21.99 19.50 -3.05
C GLU A 202 22.80 20.80 -3.12
N THR A 203 24.09 20.68 -3.42
CA THR A 203 24.97 21.83 -3.66
C THR A 203 24.90 22.25 -5.12
N LEU A 204 24.38 23.44 -5.37
CA LEU A 204 24.22 24.03 -6.70
C LEU A 204 25.35 25.02 -6.95
N THR A 205 25.96 24.98 -8.13
CA THR A 205 26.97 25.95 -8.56
C THR A 205 26.42 26.77 -9.71
N ASP A 206 26.42 28.09 -9.58
CA ASP A 206 25.98 28.98 -10.65
C ASP A 206 27.04 29.13 -11.76
N ASN A 207 26.65 29.76 -12.87
CA ASN A 207 27.55 30.01 -14.02
C ASN A 207 28.76 30.91 -13.69
N LYS A 208 28.79 31.50 -12.49
CA LYS A 208 29.89 32.34 -11.99
C LYS A 208 30.73 31.61 -10.94
N GLY A 209 30.50 30.32 -10.73
CA GLY A 209 31.22 29.48 -9.77
C GLY A 209 30.79 29.66 -8.32
N LYS A 210 29.70 30.39 -8.05
CA LYS A 210 29.18 30.54 -6.69
C LYS A 210 28.35 29.33 -6.32
N THR A 211 28.69 28.71 -5.20
CA THR A 211 27.98 27.55 -4.65
C THR A 211 26.88 27.98 -3.67
N ASP A 212 25.75 27.31 -3.69
CA ASP A 212 24.64 27.45 -2.75
C ASP A 212 24.01 26.08 -2.48
N THR A 213 23.79 25.74 -1.22
CA THR A 213 23.18 24.45 -0.83
C THR A 213 21.68 24.64 -0.66
N ARG A 214 20.90 23.71 -1.20
CA ARG A 214 19.45 23.64 -0.95
C ARG A 214 19.09 22.36 -0.22
N THR A 215 18.13 22.48 0.70
CA THR A 215 17.38 21.33 1.21
C THR A 215 16.18 21.11 0.28
N VAL A 216 15.91 19.85 -0.06
CA VAL A 216 14.77 19.46 -0.89
C VAL A 216 14.16 18.17 -0.37
N LEU A 217 12.82 18.09 -0.35
CA LEU A 217 12.10 16.85 -0.11
C LEU A 217 11.64 16.24 -1.45
N ARG A 218 12.31 15.19 -1.90
CA ARG A 218 12.06 14.49 -3.15
C ARG A 218 10.89 13.51 -3.07
N PHE A 219 9.75 13.93 -2.51
CA PHE A 219 8.55 13.10 -2.46
C PHE A 219 8.11 12.66 -3.87
N HIS A 220 7.68 11.42 -3.99
CA HIS A 220 6.96 10.98 -5.18
C HIS A 220 5.68 11.82 -5.37
N PRO A 221 5.30 12.22 -6.60
CA PRO A 221 4.16 13.12 -6.80
C PRO A 221 2.83 12.65 -6.21
N SER A 222 2.57 11.33 -6.20
CA SER A 222 1.35 10.75 -5.61
C SER A 222 1.23 11.00 -4.10
N ILE A 223 2.33 11.10 -3.37
CA ILE A 223 2.34 11.32 -1.90
C ILE A 223 2.68 12.75 -1.47
N ALA A 224 3.28 13.56 -2.36
CA ALA A 224 3.72 14.90 -1.98
C ALA A 224 2.56 15.70 -1.36
N PRO A 225 2.74 16.34 -0.19
CA PRO A 225 1.63 16.94 0.55
C PRO A 225 0.97 18.07 -0.24
N ILE A 226 1.79 18.85 -0.96
CA ILE A 226 1.37 19.88 -1.89
C ILE A 226 1.77 19.41 -3.29
N LYS A 227 0.82 19.43 -4.23
CA LYS A 227 1.01 18.94 -5.60
C LYS A 227 1.56 20.02 -6.52
N LEU A 228 1.17 21.27 -6.30
CA LEU A 228 1.52 22.39 -7.17
C LEU A 228 1.59 23.72 -6.39
N GLY A 229 2.71 24.42 -6.50
CA GLY A 229 2.79 25.85 -6.16
C GLY A 229 2.33 26.71 -7.33
N VAL A 230 1.50 27.73 -7.10
CA VAL A 230 1.04 28.67 -8.14
C VAL A 230 1.39 30.11 -7.77
N PHE A 231 2.23 30.73 -8.59
CA PHE A 231 2.92 31.98 -8.24
C PHE A 231 2.72 33.07 -9.29
N PRO A 232 2.18 34.25 -8.95
CA PRO A 232 2.28 35.40 -9.83
C PRO A 232 3.73 35.89 -9.87
N LEU A 233 4.28 36.19 -11.05
CA LEU A 233 5.65 36.70 -11.16
C LEU A 233 5.83 37.98 -10.33
N VAL A 234 4.86 38.90 -10.43
CA VAL A 234 4.77 40.11 -9.62
C VAL A 234 3.36 40.32 -9.09
N LYS A 235 3.23 40.90 -7.89
CA LYS A 235 1.91 41.14 -7.27
C LYS A 235 1.32 42.53 -7.51
N ASN A 236 2.13 43.49 -7.95
CA ASN A 236 1.75 44.89 -8.15
C ASN A 236 1.13 45.17 -9.54
N LYS A 237 0.88 44.14 -10.34
CA LYS A 237 0.21 44.22 -11.64
C LYS A 237 -1.16 43.56 -11.54
N PRO A 238 -2.26 44.34 -11.44
CA PRO A 238 -3.58 43.81 -11.12
C PRO A 238 -4.08 42.73 -12.11
N GLU A 239 -3.83 42.93 -13.40
CA GLU A 239 -4.20 41.99 -14.48
C GLU A 239 -3.48 40.64 -14.37
N LEU A 240 -2.16 40.65 -14.16
CA LEU A 240 -1.36 39.46 -13.90
C LEU A 240 -1.83 38.73 -12.64
N TYR A 241 -2.05 39.49 -11.58
CA TYR A 241 -2.49 38.96 -10.30
C TYR A 241 -3.86 38.27 -10.42
N ALA A 242 -4.82 38.94 -11.05
CA ALA A 242 -6.14 38.39 -11.31
C ALA A 242 -6.05 37.11 -12.13
N LYS A 243 -5.21 37.08 -13.18
CA LYS A 243 -5.00 35.88 -14.00
C LYS A 243 -4.40 34.72 -13.21
N ALA A 244 -3.41 35.00 -12.36
CA ALA A 244 -2.82 33.99 -11.49
C ALA A 244 -3.84 33.43 -10.48
N ARG A 245 -4.69 34.29 -9.89
CA ARG A 245 -5.78 33.86 -8.99
C ARG A 245 -6.83 33.02 -9.69
N GLU A 246 -7.18 33.36 -10.93
CA GLU A 246 -8.08 32.57 -11.78
C GLU A 246 -7.53 31.15 -12.00
N ILE A 247 -6.26 31.04 -12.44
CA ILE A 247 -5.59 29.77 -12.68
C ILE A 247 -5.50 28.95 -11.39
N PHE A 248 -5.05 29.56 -10.29
CA PHE A 248 -5.00 28.91 -8.98
C PHE A 248 -6.39 28.40 -8.55
N ALA A 249 -7.44 29.23 -8.70
CA ALA A 249 -8.80 28.86 -8.33
C ALA A 249 -9.35 27.68 -9.14
N ARG A 250 -8.90 27.53 -10.39
CA ARG A 250 -9.22 26.37 -11.22
C ARG A 250 -8.48 25.11 -10.76
N LEU A 251 -7.18 25.19 -10.52
CA LEU A 251 -6.33 24.04 -10.20
C LEU A 251 -6.58 23.49 -8.79
N GLN A 252 -6.80 24.37 -7.80
CA GLN A 252 -7.05 23.96 -6.41
C GLN A 252 -8.34 23.15 -6.21
N ARG A 253 -9.23 23.11 -7.22
CA ARG A 253 -10.44 22.27 -7.17
C ARG A 253 -10.14 20.78 -7.31
N ARG A 254 -8.97 20.43 -7.85
CA ARG A 254 -8.60 19.05 -8.16
C ARG A 254 -7.37 18.56 -7.41
N TRP A 255 -6.45 19.47 -7.07
CA TRP A 255 -5.23 19.12 -6.35
C TRP A 255 -4.99 20.04 -5.15
N ASN A 256 -4.23 19.55 -4.18
CA ASN A 256 -3.73 20.39 -3.09
C ASN A 256 -2.69 21.37 -3.64
N CYS A 257 -3.13 22.58 -3.95
CA CYS A 257 -2.30 23.65 -4.50
C CYS A 257 -1.93 24.67 -3.42
N PHE A 258 -0.75 25.27 -3.55
CA PHE A 258 -0.28 26.32 -2.65
C PHE A 258 -0.12 27.65 -3.39
N TRP A 259 -0.57 28.73 -2.77
CA TRP A 259 -0.46 30.10 -3.30
C TRP A 259 0.64 30.87 -2.59
N ASP A 260 1.53 31.53 -3.35
CA ASP A 260 2.57 32.37 -2.76
C ASP A 260 2.96 33.58 -3.66
N GLU A 261 2.93 34.77 -3.06
CA GLU A 261 3.28 36.05 -3.68
C GLU A 261 4.37 36.80 -2.90
N SER A 262 4.95 36.16 -1.88
CA SER A 262 5.86 36.80 -0.93
C SER A 262 7.32 36.64 -1.34
N GLY A 263 7.98 37.76 -1.65
CA GLY A 263 9.40 37.77 -1.99
C GLY A 263 9.70 37.40 -3.44
N ALA A 264 10.98 37.21 -3.74
CA ALA A 264 11.44 36.90 -5.10
C ALA A 264 11.01 35.49 -5.52
N ILE A 265 10.83 35.24 -6.83
CA ILE A 265 10.36 33.94 -7.33
C ILE A 265 11.27 32.77 -6.89
N GLY A 266 12.59 32.97 -6.90
CA GLY A 266 13.54 31.95 -6.43
C GLY A 266 13.35 31.58 -4.96
N ARG A 267 12.98 32.54 -4.09
CA ARG A 267 12.68 32.25 -2.67
C ARG A 267 11.39 31.45 -2.49
N ARG A 268 10.41 31.66 -3.38
CA ARG A 268 9.17 30.89 -3.41
C ARG A 268 9.44 29.46 -3.85
N TYR A 269 10.23 29.27 -4.91
CA TYR A 269 10.69 27.94 -5.31
C TYR A 269 11.45 27.20 -4.20
N ARG A 270 12.36 27.87 -3.48
CA ARG A 270 13.08 27.28 -2.34
C ARG A 270 12.13 26.73 -1.26
N ARG A 271 11.12 27.51 -0.87
CA ARG A 271 10.10 27.04 0.09
C ARG A 271 9.35 25.80 -0.39
N MET A 272 9.07 25.71 -1.68
CA MET A 272 8.38 24.56 -2.27
C MET A 272 9.27 23.34 -2.42
N ASP A 273 10.56 23.54 -2.74
CA ASP A 273 11.56 22.48 -2.75
C ASP A 273 11.67 21.88 -1.34
N GLU A 274 11.78 22.72 -0.30
CA GLU A 274 11.81 22.31 1.12
C GLU A 274 10.52 21.60 1.56
N ALA A 275 9.35 22.04 1.08
CA ALA A 275 8.05 21.38 1.33
C ALA A 275 7.81 20.14 0.45
N GLY A 276 8.73 19.85 -0.47
CA GLY A 276 8.70 18.70 -1.37
C GLY A 276 7.62 18.73 -2.45
N THR A 277 7.19 19.93 -2.84
CA THR A 277 6.19 20.11 -3.90
C THR A 277 6.81 19.80 -5.27
N PRO A 278 6.26 18.84 -6.05
CA PRO A 278 6.90 18.39 -7.29
C PRO A 278 6.99 19.48 -8.35
N TRP A 279 5.97 20.36 -8.44
CA TRP A 279 5.94 21.41 -9.46
C TRP A 279 5.54 22.78 -8.94
N CYS A 280 6.04 23.81 -9.61
CA CYS A 280 5.61 25.19 -9.40
C CYS A 280 5.25 25.86 -10.73
N ALA A 281 4.02 26.34 -10.88
CA ALA A 281 3.56 27.12 -12.01
C ALA A 281 3.74 28.63 -11.75
N THR A 282 4.55 29.29 -12.57
CA THR A 282 4.72 30.75 -12.54
C THR A 282 3.91 31.40 -13.64
N ILE A 283 3.12 32.39 -13.24
CA ILE A 283 2.25 33.18 -14.11
C ILE A 283 2.94 34.52 -14.33
N ASP A 284 3.41 34.73 -15.56
CA ASP A 284 4.22 35.88 -15.95
C ASP A 284 3.53 36.71 -17.04
N PHE A 285 4.19 37.76 -17.52
CA PHE A 285 3.58 38.69 -18.46
C PHE A 285 3.14 38.01 -19.76
N GLN A 286 3.87 37.00 -20.23
CA GLN A 286 3.52 36.25 -21.43
C GLN A 286 2.21 35.46 -21.23
N THR A 287 1.88 35.05 -20.00
CA THR A 287 0.59 34.41 -19.70
C THR A 287 -0.61 35.28 -20.07
N LEU A 288 -0.47 36.62 -20.06
CA LEU A 288 -1.54 37.53 -20.47
C LEU A 288 -1.78 37.52 -21.98
N ASP A 289 -0.76 37.18 -22.76
CA ASP A 289 -0.80 37.20 -24.22
C ASP A 289 -1.27 35.86 -24.79
N ASP A 290 -0.76 34.74 -24.25
CA ASP A 290 -0.95 33.40 -24.83
C ASP A 290 -1.57 32.38 -23.88
N ASN A 291 -1.92 32.78 -22.65
CA ASN A 291 -2.53 31.92 -21.63
C ASN A 291 -1.69 30.68 -21.27
N THR A 292 -0.38 30.74 -21.47
CA THR A 292 0.58 29.72 -21.05
C THR A 292 1.24 30.07 -19.72
N VAL A 293 1.68 29.06 -18.97
CA VAL A 293 2.39 29.19 -17.69
C VAL A 293 3.76 28.55 -17.78
N THR A 294 4.70 29.03 -16.98
CA THR A 294 6.01 28.40 -16.84
C THR A 294 5.95 27.39 -15.70
N LEU A 295 6.01 26.10 -16.01
CA LEU A 295 6.07 25.02 -15.03
C LEU A 295 7.53 24.69 -14.71
N ARG A 296 7.91 24.80 -13.43
CA ARG A 296 9.20 24.35 -12.91
C ARG A 296 9.05 22.99 -12.25
N ASP A 297 9.96 22.07 -12.59
CA ASP A 297 10.13 20.78 -11.92
C ASP A 297 11.07 20.90 -10.71
N ARG A 298 10.72 20.27 -9.58
CA ARG A 298 11.48 20.34 -8.32
C ARG A 298 12.87 19.74 -8.47
N ASP A 299 12.92 18.52 -9.01
CA ASP A 299 14.11 17.68 -8.97
C ASP A 299 15.14 18.15 -9.99
N SER A 300 14.74 18.28 -11.25
CA SER A 300 15.59 18.73 -12.35
C SER A 300 15.83 20.24 -12.36
N MET A 301 15.00 21.01 -11.65
CA MET A 301 14.94 22.48 -11.71
C MET A 301 14.63 23.06 -13.11
N SER A 302 14.33 22.19 -14.09
CA SER A 302 14.02 22.59 -15.45
C SER A 302 12.69 23.33 -15.52
N GLN A 303 12.55 24.18 -16.54
CA GLN A 303 11.36 24.99 -16.76
C GLN A 303 10.84 24.74 -18.17
N VAL A 304 9.54 24.50 -18.27
CA VAL A 304 8.84 24.31 -19.54
C VAL A 304 7.63 25.23 -19.61
N ARG A 305 7.34 25.72 -20.82
CA ARG A 305 6.14 26.52 -21.08
C ARG A 305 5.01 25.58 -21.45
N LEU A 306 3.89 25.67 -20.75
CA LEU A 306 2.70 24.84 -21.00
C LEU A 306 1.45 25.71 -21.05
N THR A 307 0.50 25.38 -21.91
CA THR A 307 -0.88 25.84 -21.75
C THR A 307 -1.46 25.31 -20.44
N VAL A 308 -2.51 25.97 -19.92
CA VAL A 308 -3.22 25.47 -18.73
C VAL A 308 -3.82 24.07 -18.96
N ALA A 309 -4.16 23.72 -20.20
CA ALA A 309 -4.67 22.39 -20.55
C ALA A 309 -3.59 21.32 -20.45
N GLU A 310 -2.41 21.55 -21.05
CA GLU A 310 -1.27 20.63 -20.96
C GLU A 310 -0.77 20.47 -19.51
N LEU A 311 -0.82 21.54 -18.71
CA LEU A 311 -0.54 21.45 -17.28
C LEU A 311 -1.50 20.48 -16.57
N ILE A 312 -2.80 20.60 -16.84
CA ILE A 312 -3.82 19.73 -16.24
C ILE A 312 -3.58 18.27 -16.64
N GLU A 313 -3.32 18.01 -17.93
CA GLU A 313 -3.02 16.66 -18.44
C GLU A 313 -1.77 16.07 -17.79
N LYS A 314 -0.70 16.86 -17.66
CA LYS A 314 0.50 16.40 -16.96
C LYS A 314 0.21 16.03 -15.51
N LEU A 315 -0.50 16.89 -14.78
CA LEU A 315 -0.82 16.63 -13.37
C LEU A 315 -1.73 15.41 -13.20
N ASP A 316 -2.62 15.14 -14.16
CA ASP A 316 -3.43 13.93 -14.17
C ASP A 316 -2.56 12.68 -14.30
N ASN A 317 -1.68 12.64 -15.30
CA ASN A 317 -0.87 11.45 -15.58
C ASN A 317 0.16 11.14 -14.48
N GLU A 318 0.61 12.15 -13.72
CA GLU A 318 1.72 11.99 -12.78
C GLU A 318 1.26 11.88 -11.32
N ILE A 319 0.06 12.37 -10.99
CA ILE A 319 -0.50 12.30 -9.62
C ILE A 319 -1.61 11.24 -9.53
N GLY A 320 -2.42 11.12 -10.58
CA GLY A 320 -3.67 10.36 -10.62
C GLY A 320 -3.52 8.97 -11.22
#